data_AF-A0A370ASH8-F1
#
_entry.id   AF-A0A370ASH8-F1
#
_cell.length_a   1.000
_cell.length_b   1.000
_cell.length_c   1.000
_cell.angle_alpha   90.00
_cell.angle_beta   90.00
_cell.angle_gamma   90.00
#
_symmetry.space_group_name_H-M   'P 1'
#
loop_
_entity.id
_entity.type
_entity.pdbx_description
1 polymer ?
#
loop_
_entity_poly.entity_id
_entity_poly.type
_entity_poly.pdbx_seq_one_letter_code
_entity_poly.pdbx_strand_id
1 'polypeptide(L)'
;MDLEKALSDLVVSDDPEKIRQTAEALKGMRYSPILLSDFEEFLTVDSTRFFPELERVINSPDIAEDQLPRGFDQAGFRDKKVSLLLYHYKLLNRLRRGEPEAWDEINELMEDD
;
A
#
# COMPACT_ATOMS: atom_id res chain seq x y z
N MET A 1 9.19 -9.89 7.94
CA MET A 1 8.41 -10.30 6.74
C MET A 1 9.38 -10.79 5.67
N ASP A 2 9.00 -11.76 4.82
CA ASP A 2 9.83 -12.15 3.67
C ASP A 2 9.55 -11.22 2.48
N LEU A 3 10.35 -10.16 2.37
CA LEU A 3 10.16 -9.10 1.36
C LEU A 3 10.39 -9.62 -0.06
N GLU A 4 11.39 -10.48 -0.27
CA GLU A 4 11.70 -11.03 -1.59
C GLU A 4 10.54 -11.85 -2.12
N LYS A 5 9.96 -12.71 -1.26
CA LYS A 5 8.77 -13.47 -1.60
C LYS A 5 7.55 -12.57 -1.85
N ALA A 6 7.34 -11.54 -1.02
CA ALA A 6 6.23 -10.61 -1.19
C ALA A 6 6.31 -9.85 -2.53
N LEU A 7 7.52 -9.49 -2.95
CA LEU A 7 7.78 -8.85 -4.24
C LEU A 7 7.64 -9.84 -5.41
N SER A 8 8.07 -11.09 -5.26
CA SER A 8 7.92 -12.11 -6.32
C SER A 8 6.46 -12.47 -6.58
N ASP A 9 5.62 -12.47 -5.55
CA ASP A 9 4.19 -12.77 -5.63
C ASP A 9 3.36 -11.57 -6.14
N LEU A 10 3.98 -10.40 -6.33
CA LEU A 10 3.31 -9.18 -6.75
C LEU A 10 3.06 -9.19 -8.26
N VAL A 11 1.79 -9.29 -8.64
CA VAL A 11 1.36 -9.15 -10.04
C VAL A 11 0.99 -7.69 -10.31
N VAL A 12 1.84 -6.98 -11.04
CA VAL A 12 1.69 -5.55 -11.34
C VAL A 12 0.68 -5.31 -12.46
N SER A 13 -0.13 -4.26 -12.31
CA SER A 13 -1.09 -3.75 -13.29
C SER A 13 -0.92 -2.24 -13.43
N ASP A 14 -0.15 -1.85 -14.46
CA ASP A 14 0.20 -0.45 -14.76
C ASP A 14 -0.62 0.13 -15.93
N ASP A 15 -1.74 -0.49 -16.30
CA ASP A 15 -2.63 0.07 -17.33
C ASP A 15 -3.17 1.43 -16.83
N PRO A 16 -2.83 2.55 -17.48
CA PRO A 16 -3.21 3.88 -17.00
C PRO A 16 -4.73 4.06 -16.89
N GLU A 17 -5.50 3.42 -17.77
CA GLU A 17 -6.95 3.51 -17.74
C GLU A 17 -7.53 2.72 -16.56
N LYS A 18 -6.96 1.55 -16.24
CA LYS A 18 -7.33 0.77 -15.05
C LYS A 18 -6.96 1.50 -13.77
N ILE A 19 -5.76 2.08 -13.71
CA ILE A 19 -5.34 2.91 -12.57
C ILE A 19 -6.35 4.03 -12.34
N ARG A 20 -6.69 4.78 -13.38
CA ARG A 20 -7.64 5.90 -13.30
C ARG A 20 -9.02 5.44 -12.85
N GLN A 21 -9.59 4.42 -13.50
CA GLN A 21 -10.91 3.88 -13.17
C GLN A 21 -11.00 3.37 -11.72
N THR A 22 -10.02 2.58 -11.28
CA THR A 22 -9.95 2.07 -9.91
C THR A 22 -9.82 3.21 -8.91
N ALA A 23 -8.96 4.19 -9.18
CA ALA A 23 -8.79 5.35 -8.29
C ALA A 23 -10.07 6.19 -8.19
N GLU A 24 -10.77 6.42 -9.30
CA GLU A 24 -12.05 7.15 -9.33
C GLU A 24 -13.13 6.43 -8.51
N ALA A 25 -13.23 5.11 -8.65
CA ALA A 25 -14.18 4.29 -7.90
C ALA A 25 -13.89 4.35 -6.38
N LEU A 26 -12.64 4.13 -5.97
CA LEU A 26 -12.23 4.20 -4.56
C LEU A 26 -12.44 5.59 -3.97
N LYS A 27 -12.14 6.67 -4.73
CA LYS A 27 -12.44 8.05 -4.30
C LYS A 27 -13.93 8.30 -4.15
N GLY A 28 -14.77 7.74 -5.03
CA GLY A 28 -16.22 7.81 -4.93
C GLY A 28 -16.76 7.16 -3.64
N MET A 29 -16.10 6.08 -3.20
CA MET A 29 -16.38 5.39 -1.93
C MET A 29 -15.74 6.09 -0.71
N ARG A 30 -14.97 7.16 -0.92
CA ARG A 30 -14.14 7.82 0.11
C ARG A 30 -13.15 6.87 0.78
N TYR A 31 -12.73 5.82 0.08
CA TYR A 31 -11.71 4.90 0.57
C TYR A 31 -10.38 5.64 0.75
N SER A 32 -9.79 5.50 1.94
CA SER A 32 -8.49 6.06 2.28
C SER A 32 -7.63 4.96 2.91
N PRO A 33 -6.60 4.44 2.21
CA PRO A 33 -5.78 3.37 2.77
C PRO A 33 -4.98 3.87 3.99
N ILE A 34 -4.91 3.06 5.03
CA ILE A 34 -4.12 3.35 6.23
C ILE A 34 -2.65 3.05 5.94
N LEU A 35 -1.93 4.10 5.55
CA LEU A 35 -0.48 4.05 5.34
C LEU A 35 0.26 4.63 6.54
N LEU A 36 1.38 4.01 6.92
CA LEU A 36 2.31 4.53 7.92
C LEU A 36 3.47 5.33 7.28
N SER A 37 3.24 5.80 6.06
CA SER A 37 4.17 6.57 5.25
C SER A 37 3.43 7.69 4.55
N ASP A 38 4.09 8.84 4.41
CA ASP A 38 3.60 9.94 3.59
C ASP A 38 3.78 9.56 2.11
N PHE A 39 2.79 8.87 1.56
CA PHE A 39 2.71 8.51 0.14
C PHE A 39 1.49 9.17 -0.47
N GLU A 40 1.70 10.39 -0.96
CA GLU A 40 0.68 11.13 -1.70
C GLU A 40 0.30 10.42 -3.00
N GLU A 41 -0.97 10.54 -3.40
CA GLU A 41 -1.47 10.00 -4.67
C GLU A 41 -1.37 8.47 -4.79
N PHE A 42 -1.32 7.76 -3.65
CA PHE A 42 -1.19 6.30 -3.62
C PHE A 42 -2.21 5.56 -4.49
N LEU A 43 -3.47 6.00 -4.53
CA LEU A 43 -4.52 5.34 -5.34
C LEU A 43 -4.20 5.33 -6.85
N THR A 44 -3.43 6.32 -7.33
CA THR A 44 -3.05 6.48 -8.73
C THR A 44 -1.63 6.02 -9.03
N VAL A 45 -0.94 5.39 -8.08
CA VAL A 45 0.46 4.99 -8.23
C VAL A 45 0.63 3.82 -9.22
N ASP A 46 1.61 3.91 -10.12
CA ASP A 46 2.10 2.81 -10.95
C ASP A 46 3.40 2.22 -10.38
N SER A 47 3.91 1.15 -10.98
CA SER A 47 5.14 0.50 -10.51
C SER A 47 6.37 1.41 -10.54
N THR A 48 6.44 2.33 -11.51
CA THR A 48 7.59 3.23 -11.68
C THR A 48 7.71 4.23 -10.54
N ARG A 49 6.60 4.56 -9.88
CA ARG A 49 6.56 5.39 -8.68
C ARG A 49 6.53 4.56 -7.39
N PHE A 50 5.88 3.41 -7.41
CA PHE A 50 5.72 2.58 -6.21
C PHE A 50 7.04 2.01 -5.70
N PHE A 51 7.87 1.43 -6.57
CA PHE A 51 9.12 0.80 -6.13
C PHE A 51 10.14 1.78 -5.54
N PRO A 52 10.37 2.97 -6.11
CA PRO A 52 11.22 3.98 -5.47
C PRO A 52 10.71 4.42 -4.09
N GLU A 53 9.40 4.56 -3.91
CA GLU A 53 8.83 4.90 -2.61
C GLU A 53 8.96 3.76 -1.60
N LEU A 54 8.77 2.52 -2.04
CA LEU A 54 9.04 1.35 -1.21
C LEU A 54 10.50 1.29 -0.76
N GLU A 55 11.44 1.51 -1.68
CA GLU A 55 12.87 1.57 -1.39
C GLU A 55 13.21 2.73 -0.43
N ARG A 56 12.56 3.89 -0.59
CA ARG A 56 12.70 5.03 0.33
C ARG A 56 12.26 4.66 1.75
N VAL A 57 11.17 3.91 1.90
CA VAL A 57 10.72 3.46 3.23
C VAL A 57 11.68 2.42 3.81
N ILE A 58 12.17 1.47 3.01
CA ILE A 58 13.16 0.47 3.45
C ILE A 58 14.46 1.13 3.92
N ASN A 59 14.88 2.21 3.25
CA ASN A 59 16.12 2.90 3.57
C ASN A 59 15.92 4.17 4.42
N SER A 60 14.71 4.39 4.96
CA SER A 60 14.41 5.58 5.75
C SER A 60 15.31 5.66 6.99
N PRO A 61 15.73 6.86 7.42
CA PRO A 61 16.45 6.99 8.68
C PRO A 61 15.55 6.60 9.85
N ASP A 62 16.18 6.17 10.94
CA ASP A 62 15.46 5.94 12.19
C ASP A 62 14.79 7.23 12.67
N ILE A 63 13.61 7.08 13.26
CA ILE A 63 12.87 8.21 13.84
C ILE A 63 13.25 8.37 15.31
N ALA A 64 12.94 9.54 15.88
CA ALA A 64 13.17 9.75 17.31
C ALA A 64 12.34 8.75 18.15
N GLU A 65 12.89 8.29 19.29
CA GLU A 65 12.24 7.28 20.14
C GLU A 65 10.85 7.72 20.63
N ASP A 66 10.65 9.01 20.86
CA ASP A 66 9.37 9.60 21.26
C ASP A 66 8.31 9.63 20.15
N GLN A 67 8.72 9.42 18.90
CA GLN A 67 7.85 9.29 17.73
C GLN A 67 7.51 7.83 17.40
N LEU A 68 8.22 6.88 18.01
CA LEU A 68 8.03 5.46 17.76
C LEU A 68 6.77 4.95 18.48
N PRO A 69 5.84 4.26 17.80
CA PRO A 69 4.67 3.72 18.47
C PRO A 69 5.06 2.72 19.56
N ARG A 70 4.31 2.72 20.67
CA ARG A 70 4.57 1.79 21.79
C ARG A 70 4.54 0.35 21.32
N GLY A 71 5.56 -0.42 21.71
CA GLY A 71 5.69 -1.83 21.37
C GLY A 71 6.40 -2.12 20.04
N PHE A 72 6.85 -1.08 19.33
CA PHE A 72 7.72 -1.22 18.18
C PHE A 72 9.16 -0.86 18.52
N ASP A 73 10.12 -1.53 17.89
CA ASP A 73 11.48 -1.04 17.67
C ASP A 73 11.59 -0.41 16.26
N GLN A 74 12.73 0.20 15.93
CA GLN A 74 12.92 0.86 14.63
C GLN A 74 12.72 -0.10 13.45
N ALA A 75 13.29 -1.30 13.56
CA ALA A 75 13.20 -2.33 12.52
C ALA A 75 11.76 -2.83 12.36
N GLY A 76 11.07 -3.17 13.44
CA GLY A 76 9.68 -3.62 13.43
C GLY A 76 8.72 -2.55 12.91
N PHE A 77 8.95 -1.27 13.23
CA PHE A 77 8.13 -0.19 12.70
C PHE A 77 8.33 -0.03 11.19
N ARG A 78 9.58 -0.09 10.72
CA ARG A 78 9.91 -0.08 9.30
C ARG A 78 9.31 -1.26 8.55
N ASP A 79 9.41 -2.46 9.11
CA ASP A 79 8.78 -3.68 8.58
C ASP A 79 7.26 -3.51 8.47
N LYS A 80 6.61 -2.90 9.47
CA LYS A 80 5.18 -2.64 9.44
C LYS A 80 4.79 -1.62 8.36
N LYS A 81 5.58 -0.55 8.17
CA LYS A 81 5.38 0.42 7.07
C LYS A 81 5.43 -0.27 5.71
N VAL A 82 6.48 -1.06 5.48
CA VAL A 82 6.67 -1.81 4.23
C VAL A 82 5.52 -2.80 4.02
N SER A 83 5.08 -3.49 5.08
CA SER A 83 3.99 -4.47 5.01
C SER A 83 2.70 -3.83 4.54
N LEU A 84 2.32 -2.68 5.11
CA LEU A 84 1.10 -1.97 4.75
C LEU A 84 1.17 -1.43 3.32
N LEU A 85 2.30 -0.86 2.91
CA LEU A 85 2.50 -0.38 1.55
C LEU A 85 2.32 -1.49 0.51
N LEU A 86 2.97 -2.63 0.72
CA LEU A 86 2.85 -3.78 -0.17
C LEU A 86 1.44 -4.35 -0.17
N TYR A 87 0.81 -4.46 0.99
CA TYR A 87 -0.56 -4.94 1.14
C TYR A 87 -1.54 -4.10 0.31
N HIS A 88 -1.56 -2.79 0.54
CA HIS A 88 -2.48 -1.90 -0.18
C HIS A 88 -2.14 -1.81 -1.67
N TYR A 89 -0.87 -1.88 -2.06
CA TYR A 89 -0.50 -1.86 -3.48
C TYR A 89 -0.90 -3.16 -4.18
N LYS A 90 -0.75 -4.30 -3.52
CA LYS A 90 -1.25 -5.58 -4.03
C LYS A 90 -2.76 -5.53 -4.21
N LEU A 91 -3.49 -4.96 -3.25
CA LEU A 91 -4.94 -4.78 -3.34
C LEU A 91 -5.32 -3.89 -4.53
N LEU A 92 -4.64 -2.76 -4.74
CA LEU A 92 -4.83 -1.91 -5.92
C LEU A 92 -4.60 -2.67 -7.23
N ASN A 93 -3.53 -3.46 -7.33
CA ASN A 93 -3.25 -4.24 -8.52
C ASN A 93 -4.33 -5.30 -8.81
N ARG A 94 -4.88 -5.93 -7.78
CA ARG A 94 -6.00 -6.88 -7.91
C ARG A 94 -7.27 -6.17 -8.42
N LEU A 95 -7.60 -5.01 -7.87
CA LEU A 95 -8.73 -4.18 -8.32
C LEU A 95 -8.57 -3.75 -9.79
N ARG A 96 -7.37 -3.30 -10.19
CA ARG A 96 -7.06 -2.90 -11.58
C ARG A 96 -7.16 -4.05 -12.57
N ARG A 97 -6.87 -5.27 -12.11
CA ARG A 97 -7.03 -6.52 -12.85
C ARG A 97 -8.48 -7.03 -12.89
N GLY A 98 -9.39 -6.38 -12.18
CA GLY A 98 -10.81 -6.71 -12.16
C GLY A 98 -11.13 -7.95 -11.32
N GLU A 99 -10.33 -8.26 -10.30
CA GLU A 99 -10.64 -9.33 -9.35
C GLU A 99 -11.80 -8.89 -8.44
N PRO A 100 -12.98 -9.55 -8.50
CA PRO A 100 -14.14 -9.16 -7.68
C PRO A 100 -13.87 -9.27 -6.18
N GLU A 101 -13.11 -10.28 -5.75
CA GLU A 101 -12.79 -10.54 -4.34
C GLU A 101 -11.95 -9.41 -3.71
N ALA A 102 -11.29 -8.59 -4.53
CA ALA A 102 -10.57 -7.42 -4.02
C ALA A 102 -11.54 -6.29 -3.61
N TRP A 103 -12.73 -6.21 -4.21
CA TRP A 103 -13.76 -5.27 -3.77
C TRP A 103 -14.40 -5.69 -2.45
N ASP A 104 -14.59 -7.00 -2.25
CA ASP A 104 -15.07 -7.54 -0.96
C ASP A 104 -14.11 -7.15 0.16
N GLU A 105 -12.80 -7.33 -0.05
CA GLU A 105 -11.77 -6.93 0.92
C GLU A 105 -11.75 -5.41 1.18
N ILE A 106 -11.98 -4.57 0.17
CA ILE A 106 -12.12 -3.12 0.38
C ILE A 106 -13.34 -2.79 1.24
N ASN A 107 -14.48 -3.46 1.00
CA ASN A 107 -15.69 -3.23 1.78
C ASN A 107 -15.49 -3.67 3.23
N GLU A 108 -14.87 -4.83 3.46
CA GLU A 108 -14.52 -5.30 4.82
C GLU A 108 -13.65 -4.28 5.56
N LEU A 109 -12.58 -3.78 4.91
CA LEU A 109 -11.72 -2.75 5.50
C LEU A 109 -12.46 -1.45 5.84
N MET A 110 -13.47 -1.09 5.05
CA MET A 110 -14.28 0.13 5.25
C MET A 110 -15.39 -0.05 6.30
N GLU A 111 -15.82 -1.29 6.57
CA GLU A 111 -16.78 -1.61 7.64
C GLU A 111 -16.10 -1.72 9.02
N ASP A 112 -14.80 -2.06 9.03
CA ASP A 112 -13.98 -2.14 10.24
C ASP A 112 -13.44 -0.77 10.74
N ASP A 113 -13.55 0.30 9.94
CA ASP A 113 -13.10 1.70 10.22
C ASP A 113 -14.23 2.60 10.77
#